data_AF-A0A9W4RAY6-F1
#
_entry.id   AF-A0A9W4RAY6-F1
#
_cell.length_a   1.000
_cell.length_b   1.000
_cell.length_c   1.000
_cell.angle_alpha   90.00
_cell.angle_beta   90.00
_cell.angle_gamma   90.00
#
_symmetry.space_group_name_H-M   'P 1'
#
loop_
_entity.id
_entity.type
_entity.pdbx_description
1 polymer ?
#
loop_
_entity_poly.entity_id
_entity_poly.type
_entity_poly.pdbx_seq_one_letter_code
_entity_poly.pdbx_strand_id
1 'polypeptide(L)' 'MNPIENAFAKLKAMLRAKAERSIGALWDAVGTILQLFSPTECANYFKAAGYDPD' A
#
# COMPACT_ATOMS: atom_id res chain seq x y z
N MET A 1 -15.66 -0.83 -1.39
CA MET A 1 -14.27 -1.03 -0.95
C MET A 1 -13.65 0.34 -0.85
N ASN A 2 -13.18 0.75 0.32
CA ASN A 2 -12.58 2.08 0.49
C ASN A 2 -11.20 2.10 -0.19
N PRO A 3 -10.74 3.26 -0.71
CA PRO A 3 -9.44 3.36 -1.38
C PRO A 3 -8.28 2.97 -0.47
N ILE A 4 -8.43 3.21 0.85
CA ILE A 4 -7.45 2.80 1.85
C ILE A 4 -7.38 1.27 1.99
N GLU A 5 -8.49 0.55 1.83
CA GLU A 5 -8.50 -0.91 1.90
C GLU A 5 -7.73 -1.54 0.72
N ASN A 6 -7.81 -0.94 -0.47
CA ASN A 6 -7.02 -1.34 -1.65
C ASN A 6 -5.52 -1.18 -1.39
N ALA A 7 -5.09 0.00 -0.91
CA ALA A 7 -3.70 0.27 -0.61
C ALA A 7 -3.16 -0.67 0.50
N PHE A 8 -3.95 -0.87 1.57
CA PHE A 8 -3.58 -1.75 2.67
C PHE A 8 -3.55 -3.23 2.26
N ALA A 9 -4.37 -3.68 1.32
CA ALA A 9 -4.29 -5.04 0.79
C ALA A 9 -2.94 -5.29 0.11
N LYS A 10 -2.49 -4.38 -0.76
CA LYS A 10 -1.19 -4.44 -1.42
C LYS A 10 -0.03 -4.39 -0.42
N LEU A 11 -0.06 -3.43 0.53
CA LEU A 11 0.94 -3.33 1.60
C LEU A 11 1.06 -4.63 2.41
N LYS A 12 -0.08 -5.18 2.84
CA LYS A 12 -0.17 -6.44 3.59
C LYS A 12 0.41 -7.63 2.83
N ALA A 13 0.24 -7.68 1.51
CA ALA A 13 0.79 -8.75 0.68
C ALA A 13 2.32 -8.67 0.61
N MET A 14 2.87 -7.48 0.39
CA MET A 14 4.33 -7.29 0.33
C MET A 14 5.02 -7.51 1.67
N LEU A 15 4.42 -7.05 2.78
CA LEU A 15 4.96 -7.31 4.12
C LEU A 15 4.99 -8.79 4.46
N ARG A 16 3.95 -9.54 4.08
CA ARG A 16 3.92 -11.01 4.24
C ARG A 16 5.01 -11.68 3.41
N ALA A 17 5.27 -11.19 2.20
CA ALA A 17 6.31 -11.72 1.34
C ALA A 17 7.73 -11.49 1.89
N LYS A 18 7.97 -10.36 2.58
CA LYS A 18 9.27 -10.07 3.22
C LYS A 18 9.54 -10.90 4.49
N ALA A 19 8.50 -11.35 5.19
CA ALA A 19 8.60 -12.24 6.36
C ALA A 19 9.56 -11.77 7.48
N GLU A 20 9.70 -10.45 7.66
CA GLU A 20 10.56 -9.83 8.68
C GLU A 20 10.19 -10.29 10.10
N ARG A 21 11.21 -10.54 10.93
CA ARG A 21 11.06 -11.08 12.30
C ARG A 21 11.40 -10.09 13.41
N SER A 22 11.65 -8.83 13.06
CA SER A 22 12.00 -7.79 14.02
C SER A 22 11.23 -6.51 13.73
N ILE A 23 10.85 -5.78 14.79
CA ILE A 23 10.08 -4.53 14.65
C ILE A 23 10.85 -3.49 13.84
N GLY A 24 12.16 -3.34 14.06
CA GLY A 24 12.99 -2.40 13.29
C GLY A 24 13.03 -2.73 11.80
N ALA A 25 13.22 -4.01 11.48
CA ALA A 25 13.23 -4.48 10.09
C ALA A 25 11.84 -4.39 9.44
N LEU A 26 10.77 -4.58 10.21
CA LEU A 26 9.40 -4.34 9.73
C LEU A 26 9.18 -2.86 9.39
N TRP A 27 9.65 -1.93 10.21
CA TRP A 27 9.55 -0.49 9.93
C TRP A 27 10.33 -0.07 8.68
N ASP A 28 11.56 -0.56 8.53
CA ASP A 28 12.37 -0.33 7.32
C ASP A 28 11.69 -0.91 6.06
N ALA A 29 11.15 -2.13 6.18
CA ALA A 29 10.39 -2.77 5.13
C ALA A 29 9.15 -1.97 4.72
N VAL A 30 8.40 -1.42 5.69
CA VAL A 30 7.26 -0.52 5.42
C VAL A 30 7.74 0.71 4.65
N GLY A 31 8.81 1.38 5.09
CA GLY A 31 9.35 2.55 4.40
C GLY A 31 9.73 2.25 2.95
N THR A 32 10.45 1.16 2.73
CA THR A 32 10.83 0.70 1.39
C THR A 32 9.63 0.36 0.52
N ILE A 33 8.62 -0.32 1.09
CA ILE A 33 7.41 -0.71 0.37
C ILE A 33 6.59 0.53 -0.03
N LEU A 34 6.50 1.54 0.84
CA LEU A 34 5.74 2.76 0.54
C LEU A 34 6.32 3.51 -0.67
N GLN A 35 7.63 3.41 -0.93
CA GLN A 35 8.26 3.99 -2.13
C GLN A 35 7.80 3.32 -3.44
N LEU A 36 7.20 2.12 -3.38
CA LEU A 36 6.67 1.41 -4.54
C LEU A 36 5.26 1.87 -4.94
N PHE A 37 4.63 2.74 -4.15
CA PHE A 37 3.32 3.30 -4.47
C PHE A 37 3.50 4.56 -5.32
N SER A 38 3.18 4.44 -6.61
CA SER A 38 3.19 5.58 -7.52
C SER A 38 1.94 6.46 -7.32
N PRO A 39 2.03 7.77 -7.60
CA PRO A 39 0.87 8.67 -7.51
C PRO A 39 -0.28 8.23 -8.43
N THR A 40 0.03 7.71 -9.63
CA THR A 40 -0.96 7.17 -10.56
C THR A 40 -1.69 5.97 -9.97
N GLU A 41 -0.97 5.05 -9.32
CA GLU A 41 -1.59 3.90 -8.68
C GLU A 41 -2.47 4.30 -7.49
N CYS A 42 -2.02 5.27 -6.69
CA CYS A 42 -2.85 5.85 -5.63
C CYS A 42 -4.15 6.43 -6.19
N ALA A 43 -4.07 7.24 -7.27
CA ALA A 43 -5.26 7.78 -7.94
C ALA A 43 -6.21 6.68 -8.43
N ASN A 44 -5.66 5.58 -8.96
CA ASN A 44 -6.46 4.42 -9.37
C ASN A 44 -7.21 3.77 -8.20
N TYR A 45 -6.67 3.77 -6.98
CA TYR A 45 -7.41 3.26 -5.81
C TYR A 45 -8.61 4.15 -5.46
N PHE A 46 -8.47 5.47 -5.57
CA PHE A 46 -9.57 6.42 -5.38
C PHE A 46 -10.64 6.24 -6.45
N LYS A 47 -10.25 6.19 -7.73
CA LYS A 47 -11.14 5.92 -8.86
C LYS A 47 -11.88 4.58 -8.72
N ALA A 48 -11.17 3.50 -8.38
CA ALA A 48 -11.76 2.18 -8.18
C ALA A 48 -12.75 2.14 -7.00
N ALA A 49 -12.63 3.07 -6.05
CA ALA A 49 -13.56 3.24 -4.94
C ALA A 49 -14.69 4.25 -5.23
N GLY A 50 -14.77 4.80 -6.46
CA GLY A 50 -15.80 5.75 -6.86
C GLY A 50 -15.53 7.21 -6.50
N TYR A 51 -14.30 7.55 -6.10
CA TYR A 51 -13.86 8.92 -5.77
C TYR A 51 -13.16 9.60 -6.95
N ASP A 52 -13.70 9.49 -8.17
CA ASP A 52 -13.16 10.26 -9.30
C ASP A 52 -13.48 11.75 -9.08
N PRO A 53 -12.50 12.66 -9.16
CA PRO A 53 -12.79 14.08 -9.20
C PRO A 53 -13.39 14.38 -10.58
N ASP A 54 -14.68 14.71 -10.63
CA ASP A 54 -15.32 15.34 -11.80
C ASP A 54 -14.61 16.67 -12.14
#